data_AF-A0AAW6NIV4-F1
#
_entry.id   AF-A0AAW6NIV4-F1
#
_cell.length_a   1.000
_cell.length_b   1.000
_cell.length_c   1.000
_cell.angle_alpha   90.00
_cell.angle_beta   90.00
_cell.angle_gamma   90.00
#
_symmetry.space_group_name_H-M   'P 1'
#
loop_
_entity.id
_entity.type
_entity.pdbx_description
1 polymer ?
#
loop_
_entity_poly.entity_id
_entity_poly.type
_entity_poly.pdbx_seq_one_letter_code
_entity_poly.pdbx_strand_id
1 'polypeptide(L)' 'MSYSHLLVSVAVSPESHQLVARAVSIARPNNARISLITLAGDPEMYNQLAAPMLEEIREDLLEEKQL' A
#
# COMPACT_ATOMS: atom_id res chain seq x y z
N MET A 1 0.63 13.67 21.50
CA MET A 1 0.15 13.46 20.11
C MET A 1 0.29 11.98 19.79
N SER A 2 -0.81 11.32 19.42
CA SER A 2 -0.83 9.91 19.01
C SER A 2 -1.02 9.83 17.49
N TYR A 3 -0.29 8.92 16.85
CA TYR A 3 -0.51 8.62 15.43
C TYR A 3 -1.61 7.58 15.32
N SER A 4 -2.66 7.86 14.55
CA SER A 4 -3.71 6.89 14.26
C SER A 4 -3.39 6.07 13.02
N HIS A 5 -2.68 6.65 12.05
CA HIS A 5 -2.31 6.04 10.77
C HIS A 5 -0.84 6.32 10.45
N LEU A 6 -0.09 5.26 10.13
CA LEU A 6 1.30 5.32 9.67
C LEU A 6 1.38 4.79 8.25
N LEU A 7 1.90 5.60 7.32
CA LEU A 7 2.26 5.17 5.97
C LEU A 7 3.77 4.93 5.91
N VAL A 8 4.18 3.74 5.48
CA VAL A 8 5.59 3.33 5.45
C VAL A 8 5.95 2.89 4.03
N SER A 9 6.89 3.59 3.41
CA SER A 9 7.45 3.20 2.12
C SER A 9 8.51 2.10 2.31
N VAL A 10 8.33 0.96 1.68
CA VAL A 10 9.20 -0.22 1.81
C VAL A 10 9.64 -0.73 0.45
N ALA A 11 10.83 -1.34 0.41
CA ALA A 11 11.37 -2.06 -0.74
C ALA A 11 11.77 -3.48 -0.31
N VAL A 12 12.13 -4.33 -1.28
CA VAL A 12 12.67 -5.68 -1.01
C VAL A 12 14.13 -5.57 -0.57
N SER A 13 14.35 -5.02 0.63
CA SER A 13 15.67 -4.80 1.22
C SER A 13 15.69 -5.07 2.73
N PRO A 14 16.84 -5.46 3.32
CA PRO A 14 16.97 -5.65 4.77
C PRO A 14 16.64 -4.39 5.59
N GLU A 15 16.96 -3.20 5.08
CA GLU A 15 16.72 -1.92 5.74
C GLU A 15 15.21 -1.65 5.88
N SER A 16 14.43 -2.07 4.89
CA SER A 16 12.96 -1.95 4.93
C SER A 16 12.36 -2.78 6.07
N HIS A 17 12.98 -3.90 6.45
CA HIS A 17 12.53 -4.70 7.60
C HIS A 17 12.74 -3.95 8.92
N GLN A 18 13.87 -3.25 9.06
CA GLN A 18 14.14 -2.43 10.25
C GLN A 18 13.16 -1.25 10.34
N LEU A 19 12.84 -0.64 9.20
CA LEU A 19 11.84 0.44 9.13
C LEU A 19 10.46 -0.04 9.56
N VAL A 20 10.02 -1.21 9.08
CA VAL A 20 8.73 -1.81 9.49
C VAL A 20 8.73 -2.13 10.99
N ALA A 21 9.80 -2.70 11.53
CA ALA A 21 9.90 -2.98 12.96
C ALA A 21 9.75 -1.71 13.81
N ARG A 22 10.32 -0.59 13.35
CA ARG A 22 10.17 0.71 14.00
C ARG A 22 8.76 1.30 13.85
N ALA A 23 8.13 1.14 12.68
CA ALA A 23 6.74 1.55 12.51
C ALA A 23 5.79 0.78 13.45
N VAL A 24 6.02 -0.52 13.63
CA VAL A 24 5.27 -1.35 14.59
C VAL A 24 5.45 -0.87 16.03
N SER A 25 6.66 -0.52 16.44
CA SER A 25 6.89 -0.02 17.81
C SER A 25 6.20 1.32 18.07
N ILE A 26 6.08 2.19 17.05
CA ILE A 26 5.36 3.46 17.13
C ILE A 26 3.84 3.25 17.13
N ALA A 27 3.33 2.29 16.36
CA ALA A 27 1.90 2.05 16.20
C ALA A 27 1.27 1.33 17.39
N ARG A 28 1.98 0.37 18.00
CA ARG A 28 1.48 -0.49 19.08
C ARG A 28 0.82 0.26 20.25
N PRO A 29 1.41 1.33 20.83
CA PRO A 29 0.84 2.00 22.00
C PRO A 29 -0.54 2.61 21.76
N ASN A 30 -0.87 2.96 20.51
CA ASN A 30 -2.12 3.62 20.15
C ASN A 30 -3.01 2.76 19.25
N ASN A 31 -2.67 1.47 19.09
CA ASN A 31 -3.32 0.54 18.16
C ASN A 31 -3.49 1.15 16.75
N ALA A 32 -2.46 1.86 16.29
CA ALA A 32 -2.49 2.62 15.05
C ALA A 32 -2.47 1.69 13.83
N ARG A 33 -3.15 2.09 12.75
CA ARG A 33 -3.11 1.38 11.47
C ARG A 33 -1.78 1.65 10.77
N ILE A 34 -1.15 0.59 10.26
CA ILE A 34 0.03 0.69 9.40
C ILE A 34 -0.40 0.33 7.97
N SER A 35 -0.05 1.20 7.02
CA SER A 35 -0.17 0.96 5.59
C SER A 35 1.24 0.90 5.00
N LEU A 36 1.54 -0.17 4.28
CA LEU A 36 2.82 -0.34 3.58
C LEU A 36 2.64 0.00 2.10
N ILE A 37 3.59 0.75 1.54
CA ILE A 37 3.62 1.06 0.11
C ILE A 37 4.98 0.71 -0.48
N THR A 38 5.00 0.02 -1.61
CA THR A 38 6.22 -0.23 -2.39
C THR A 38 6.08 0.47 -3.72
N LEU A 39 7.14 1.21 -4.10
CA LEU A 39 7.26 1.78 -5.44
C LEU A 39 8.01 0.76 -6.30
N ALA A 40 7.28 0.07 -7.17
CA ALA A 40 7.88 -0.78 -8.20
C ALA A 40 8.17 0.08 -9.43
N GLY A 41 9.43 0.14 -9.83
CA GLY A 41 9.86 0.76 -11.09
C GLY A 41 9.79 -0.19 -12.28
N ASP A 42 9.43 -1.45 -12.06
CA ASP A 42 9.38 -2.48 -13.10
C ASP A 42 8.01 -2.46 -13.81
N PRO A 43 7.96 -2.15 -15.12
CA PRO A 43 6.74 -2.18 -15.91
C PRO A 43 6.03 -3.54 -15.90
N GLU A 44 6.77 -4.65 -15.77
CA GLU A 44 6.17 -5.99 -15.74
C GLU A 44 5.37 -6.20 -14.46
N MET A 45 5.88 -5.71 -13.33
CA MET A 45 5.20 -5.78 -12.04
C MET A 45 3.93 -4.91 -12.02
N TYR A 46 3.94 -3.75 -12.70
CA TYR A 46 2.73 -2.96 -12.92
C TYR A 46 1.69 -3.75 -13.74
N ASN A 47 2.10 -4.32 -14.88
CA ASN A 47 1.21 -5.07 -15.76
C ASN A 47 0.61 -6.31 -15.07
N GLN A 48 1.36 -6.98 -14.21
CA GLN A 48 0.89 -8.20 -13.53
C GLN A 48 0.02 -7.93 -12.30
N LEU A 49 0.24 -6.83 -11.58
CA LEU A 49 -0.42 -6.60 -10.28
C LEU A 49 -1.38 -5.41 -10.31
N ALA A 50 -0.98 -4.28 -10.90
CA ALA A 50 -1.76 -3.05 -10.86
C ALA A 50 -2.74 -2.94 -12.03
N ALA A 51 -2.35 -3.40 -13.22
CA ALA A 51 -3.20 -3.30 -14.41
C ALA A 51 -4.54 -4.08 -14.27
N PRO A 52 -4.56 -5.33 -13.77
CA PRO A 52 -5.82 -6.07 -13.60
C PRO A 52 -6.79 -5.38 -12.63
N MET A 53 -6.27 -4.89 -11.49
CA MET A 53 -7.09 -4.17 -10.50
C MET A 53 -7.64 -2.85 -11.06
N LEU A 54 -6.89 -2.16 -11.92
CA LEU A 54 -7.35 -0.93 -12.58
C LEU A 54 -8.38 -1.20 -13.69
N GLU A 55 -8.31 -2.38 -14.31
CA GLU A 55 -9.29 -2.83 -15.31
C GLU A 55 -10.63 -3.16 -14.64
N GLU A 56 -10.61 -3.89 -13.51
CA GLU A 56 -11.80 -4.14 -12.68
C GLU A 56 -12.49 -2.82 -12.24
N ILE A 57 -11.73 -1.86 -11.70
CA ILE A 57 -12.28 -0.55 -11.30
C ILE A 57 -12.88 0.21 -12.50
N ARG A 58 -12.28 0.07 -13.68
CA ARG A 58 -12.81 0.70 -14.91
C ARG A 58 -14.14 0.07 -15.31
N GLU A 59 -14.27 -1.25 -15.21
CA GLU A 59 -15.51 -1.96 -15.51
C GLU A 59 -16.63 -1.52 -14.56
N ASP A 60 -16.36 -1.50 -13.25
CA ASP A 60 -17.31 -1.01 -12.23
C ASP A 60 -17.79 0.42 -12.52
N LEU A 61 -16.85 1.33 -12.85
CA LEU A 61 -17.17 2.72 -13.20
C LEU A 61 -18.00 2.85 -14.49
N LEU A 62 -17.87 1.91 -15.43
CA LEU A 62 -18.64 1.89 -16.67
C LEU A 62 -20.04 1.33 -16.44
N GLU A 63 -20.18 0.32 -15.57
CA GLU A 63 -21.48 -0.20 -15.13
C GLU A 63 -22.28 0.88 -14.38
N GLU A 64 -21.67 1.60 -13.44
CA GLU A 64 -22.34 2.70 -12.73
C GLU A 64 -22.79 3.84 -13.64
N LYS A 65 -22.11 4.06 -14.78
CA LYS A 65 -22.49 5.09 -15.76
C LYS A 65 -23.67 4.71 -16.65
N GLN A 66 -24.05 3.43 -16.68
CA GLN A 66 -25.17 2.93 -17.49
C GLN A 66 -26.49 2.81 -16.71
N LEU A 67 -26.46 3.12 -15.40
CA LEU A 67 -27.61 3.29 -14.51
C LEU A 67 -28.04 4.76 -14.42
#